data_AF-A0A5K1DI39-F1
#
_entry.id   AF-A0A5K1DI39-F1
#
_cell.length_a   1.000
_cell.length_b   1.000
_cell.length_c   1.000
_cell.angle_alpha   90.00
_cell.angle_beta   90.00
_cell.angle_gamma   90.00
#
_symmetry.space_group_name_H-M   'P 1'
#
loop_
_entity.id
_entity.type
_entity.pdbx_description
1 polymer ?
#
loop_
_entity_poly.entity_id
_entity_poly.type
_entity_poly.pdbx_seq_one_letter_code
_entity_poly.pdbx_strand_id
1 'polypeptide(L)' 'SSTLLGLATYGAAANLIVYLVQKFNVSRIAAVQIFNIVNGCGAISPLVGGIISDSFAGCFFVIMAASIISFL' A
#
# COMPACT_ATOMS: atom_id res chain seq x y z
N SER A 1 -9.85 10.85 14.23
CA SER A 1 -8.52 11.07 13.61
C SER A 1 -8.33 10.29 12.31
N SER A 2 -8.88 9.08 12.15
CA SER A 2 -8.76 8.24 10.94
C SER A 2 -9.40 8.84 9.67
N THR A 3 -10.47 9.62 9.79
CA THR A 3 -11.16 10.27 8.66
C THR A 3 -10.30 11.34 7.97
N LEU A 4 -9.49 12.09 8.71
CA LEU A 4 -8.62 13.14 8.17
C LEU A 4 -7.51 12.55 7.28
N LEU A 5 -6.96 11.38 7.67
CA LEU A 5 -5.98 10.66 6.87
C LEU A 5 -6.59 10.19 5.54
N GLY A 6 -7.80 9.65 5.57
CA GLY A 6 -8.51 9.24 4.35
C GLY A 6 -8.72 10.43 3.40
N LEU A 7 -9.18 11.57 3.93
CA LEU A 7 -9.34 12.80 3.14
C LEU A 7 -8.01 13.28 2.54
N ALA A 8 -6.91 13.21 3.30
CA ALA A 8 -5.59 13.60 2.83
C ALA A 8 -5.06 12.67 1.73
N THR A 9 -5.25 11.36 1.85
CA THR A 9 -4.82 10.40 0.82
C THR A 9 -5.65 10.53 -0.45
N TYR A 10 -6.97 10.70 -0.34
CA TYR A 10 -7.83 10.95 -1.49
C TYR A 10 -7.52 12.30 -2.16
N GLY A 11 -7.28 13.36 -1.39
CA GLY A 11 -6.92 14.68 -1.91
C GLY A 11 -5.57 14.67 -2.64
N ALA A 12 -4.57 14.00 -2.08
CA ALA A 12 -3.26 13.83 -2.71
C ALA A 12 -3.35 12.99 -4.00
N ALA A 13 -4.13 11.90 -3.97
CA ALA A 13 -4.36 11.07 -5.16
C ALA A 13 -5.08 11.85 -6.27
N ALA A 14 -6.11 12.63 -5.94
CA ALA A 14 -6.82 13.47 -6.91
C ALA A 14 -5.90 14.52 -7.53
N ASN A 15 -5.07 15.19 -6.72
CA ASN A 15 -4.12 16.19 -7.20
C ASN A 15 -3.06 15.57 -8.13
N LEU A 16 -2.60 14.36 -7.80
CA LEU A 16 -1.65 13.60 -8.62
C LEU A 16 -2.26 13.20 -9.97
N ILE A 17 -3.52 12.75 -10.01
CA ILE A 17 -4.22 12.39 -11.27
C ILE A 17 -4.37 13.62 -12.17
N VAL A 18 -4.78 14.76 -11.61
CA VAL A 18 -4.88 16.02 -12.36
C VAL A 18 -3.51 16.42 -12.90
N TYR A 19 -2.44 16.24 -12.12
CA TYR A 19 -1.08 16.51 -12.56
C TYR A 19 -0.66 15.61 -13.74
N LEU A 20 -0.91 14.29 -13.68
CA LEU A 20 -0.62 13.39 -14.79
C LEU A 20 -1.45 13.70 -16.05
N VAL A 21 -2.73 14.06 -15.90
CA VAL A 21 -3.59 14.40 -17.05
C VAL A 21 -3.16 15.73 -17.69
N GLN A 22 -2.87 16.77 -16.89
CA GLN A 22 -2.49 18.08 -17.42
C GLN A 22 -1.04 18.14 -17.93
N LYS A 23 -0.08 17.52 -17.23
CA LYS A 23 1.35 17.60 -17.59
C LYS A 23 1.81 16.54 -18.57
N PHE A 24 1.27 15.32 -18.49
CA PHE A 24 1.65 14.21 -19.37
C PHE A 24 0.66 13.96 -20.52
N ASN A 25 -0.45 14.72 -20.59
CA ASN A 25 -1.50 14.61 -21.61
C ASN A 25 -1.98 13.16 -21.85
N VAL A 26 -1.98 12.37 -20.77
CA VAL A 26 -2.43 10.98 -20.80
C VAL A 26 -3.94 10.99 -21.00
N SER A 27 -4.42 10.25 -22.00
CA SER A 27 -5.86 10.11 -22.27
C SER A 27 -6.61 9.78 -20.98
N ARG A 28 -7.68 10.53 -20.68
CA ARG A 28 -8.47 10.38 -19.44
C ARG A 28 -8.84 8.92 -19.14
N ILE A 29 -9.09 8.13 -20.18
CA ILE A 29 -9.41 6.70 -20.08
C ILE A 29 -8.25 5.92 -19.42
N ALA A 30 -7.01 6.15 -19.84
CA ALA A 30 -5.83 5.50 -19.28
C ALA A 30 -5.57 5.96 -17.84
N ALA A 31 -5.76 7.24 -17.53
CA ALA A 31 -5.61 7.77 -16.16
C ALA A 31 -6.62 7.14 -15.18
N VAL A 32 -7.88 6.99 -15.61
CA VAL A 32 -8.92 6.31 -14.81
C VAL A 32 -8.61 4.82 -14.62
N GLN A 33 -8.08 4.16 -15.66
CA GLN A 33 -7.65 2.77 -15.55
C GLN A 33 -6.53 2.59 -14.52
N ILE A 34 -5.51 3.44 -14.57
CA ILE A 34 -4.40 3.44 -13.61
C ILE A 34 -4.92 3.73 -12.20
N PHE A 35 -5.82 4.69 -12.03
CA PHE A 35 -6.43 4.98 -10.74
C PHE A 35 -7.25 3.82 -10.19
N ASN A 36 -7.99 3.11 -11.04
CA ASN A 36 -8.76 1.94 -10.64
C ASN A 36 -7.85 0.77 -10.24
N ILE A 37 -6.74 0.58 -10.96
CA ILE A 37 -5.70 -0.41 -10.61
C ILE A 37 -5.02 -0.03 -9.29
N VAL A 38 -4.68 1.24 -9.08
CA VAL A 38 -4.06 1.70 -7.83
C VAL A 38 -5.01 1.58 -6.64
N ASN A 39 -6.30 1.88 -6.80
CA ASN A 39 -7.30 1.63 -5.75
C ASN A 39 -7.49 0.13 -5.48
N GLY A 40 -7.54 -0.70 -6.52
CA GLY A 40 -7.56 -2.15 -6.38
C GLY A 40 -6.33 -2.70 -5.65
N CYS A 41 -5.14 -2.21 -6.01
CA CYS A 41 -3.88 -2.48 -5.32
C CYS A 41 -3.88 -1.97 -3.88
N GLY A 42 -4.47 -0.80 -3.63
CA GLY A 42 -4.65 -0.23 -2.30
C GLY A 42 -5.55 -1.09 -1.41
N ALA A 43 -6.49 -1.84 -1.98
CA ALA A 43 -7.36 -2.77 -1.25
C ALA A 43 -6.66 -4.10 -0.90
N ILE A 44 -5.74 -4.58 -1.74
CA ILE A 44 -4.90 -5.78 -1.44
C ILE A 44 -3.66 -5.44 -0.59
N SER A 45 -3.24 -4.18 -0.56
CA SER A 45 -2.14 -3.68 0.27
C SER A 45 -2.28 -4.04 1.76
N PRO A 46 -3.43 -3.81 2.44
CA PRO A 46 -3.60 -4.22 3.83
C PRO A 46 -3.65 -5.74 4.02
N LEU A 47 -4.07 -6.52 3.03
CA LEU A 47 -4.04 -7.98 3.10
C LEU A 47 -2.59 -8.50 3.12
N VAL A 48 -1.77 -8.06 2.18
CA VAL A 48 -0.35 -8.42 2.11
C VAL A 48 0.40 -7.85 3.31
N GLY A 49 0.15 -6.59 3.67
CA GLY A 49 0.74 -5.94 4.84
C GLY A 49 0.36 -6.63 6.15
N GLY A 50 -0.88 -7.12 6.27
CA GLY A 50 -1.35 -7.91 7.41
C GLY A 50 -0.65 -9.25 7.52
N ILE A 51 -0.54 -10.01 6.42
CA ILE A 51 0.17 -11.31 6.40
C ILE A 51 1.65 -11.15 6.77
N ILE A 52 2.30 -10.12 6.22
CA ILE A 52 3.68 -9.78 6.56
C ILE A 52 3.75 -9.41 8.05
N SER A 53 2.93 -8.49 8.54
CA SER A 53 2.93 -8.08 9.94
C SER A 53 2.67 -9.25 10.91
N ASP A 54 1.79 -10.19 10.57
CA ASP A 54 1.48 -11.38 11.37
C ASP A 54 2.66 -12.38 11.37
N SER A 55 3.30 -12.55 10.21
CA SER A 55 4.53 -13.33 10.07
C SER A 55 5.71 -12.69 10.82
N PHE A 56 5.78 -11.36 10.92
CA PHE A 56 6.81 -10.67 11.71
C PHE A 56 6.50 -10.65 13.21
N ALA A 57 5.23 -10.65 13.63
CA ALA A 57 4.86 -10.70 15.04
C ALA A 57 5.04 -12.10 15.65
N GLY A 58 4.73 -13.17 14.90
CA GLY A 58 4.84 -14.55 15.37
C GLY A 58 6.05 -15.32 14.80
N CYS A 59 6.17 -15.39 13.47
CA CYS A 59 7.18 -16.25 12.85
C CYS A 59 8.60 -15.70 12.97
N PHE A 60 8.81 -14.38 12.85
CA PHE A 60 10.14 -13.78 13.02
C PHE A 60 10.70 -14.04 14.42
N PHE A 61 9.86 -13.92 15.46
CA PHE A 61 10.26 -14.22 16.84
C PHE A 61 10.66 -15.71 17.01
N VAL A 62 9.86 -16.63 16.45
CA VAL A 62 10.15 -18.08 16.51
C VAL A 62 11.42 -18.43 15.73
N ILE A 63 11.62 -17.87 14.54
CA ILE A 63 12.81 -18.11 13.71
C ILE A 63 14.07 -17.55 14.39
N MET A 64 13.99 -16.36 15.00
CA MET A 64 15.11 -15.80 15.77
C MET A 64 15.45 -16.66 16.98
N ALA A 65 14.45 -17.07 17.77
CA ALA A 65 14.67 -17.94 18.93
C ALA A 65 15.31 -19.27 18.53
N ALA A 66 14.79 -19.94 17.50
CA ALA A 66 15.33 -21.19 16.98
C ALA A 66 16.77 -21.03 16.47
N SER A 67 17.09 -19.91 15.82
CA SER A 67 18.45 -19.60 15.34
C SER A 67 19.43 -19.41 16.49
N ILE A 68 19.03 -18.71 17.55
CA ILE A 68 19.85 -18.52 18.76
C ILE A 68 20.10 -19.86 19.46
N ILE A 69 19.06 -20.69 19.61
CA ILE A 69 19.17 -22.02 20.23
C ILE A 69 20.06 -22.96 19.42
N SER A 70 20.02 -22.85 18.08
CA SER A 70 20.85 -23.70 17.19
C SER A 70 22.31 -23.25 17.13
N PHE A 71 22.59 -21.99 17.46
CA PHE A 71 23.94 -21.43 17.49
C PHE A 71 24.64 -21.63 18.85
N LEU A 72 23.87 -21.87 19.91
CA LEU A 72 24.35 -22.21 21.26
C LEU A 72 24.71 -23.70 21.36
#